data_AF-A0A7L3MN49-F1
#
_entry.id   AF-A0A7L3MN49-F1
#
_cell.length_a   1.000
_cell.length_b   1.000
_cell.length_c   1.000
_cell.angle_alpha   90.00
_cell.angle_beta   90.00
_cell.angle_gamma   90.00
#
_symmetry.space_group_name_H-M   'P 1'
#
loop_
_entity.id
_entity.type
_entity.pdbx_description
1 polymer ?
#
loop_
_entity_poly.entity_id
_entity_poly.type
_entity_poly.pdbx_seq_one_letter_code
_entity_poly.pdbx_strand_id
1 'polypeptide(L)'
;ENLEFWLACEDFKKTRSAAKLASKAQRIFEEFIDVQAPREVNIDFQTRELTRRNVQEPSLSCFDQAQGKVHSLMEKDSYPRFLRSKIYTDLLSQTQRRLS
;
A
#
# COMPACT_ATOMS: atom_id res chain seq x y z
N GLU A 1 -4.48 1.45 6.78
CA GLU A 1 -4.65 0.54 5.63
C GLU A 1 -3.81 0.95 4.43
N ASN A 2 -3.99 2.13 3.81
CA ASN A 2 -3.32 2.49 2.55
C ASN A 2 -1.78 2.39 2.60
N LEU A 3 -1.16 2.98 3.63
CA LEU A 3 0.30 2.94 3.79
C LEU A 3 0.81 1.52 4.05
N GLU A 4 0.07 0.74 4.83
CA GLU A 4 0.47 -0.61 5.21
C GLU A 4 0.34 -1.60 4.05
N PHE A 5 -0.72 -1.48 3.25
CA PHE A 5 -0.82 -2.19 1.98
C PHE A 5 0.35 -1.82 1.05
N TRP A 6 0.65 -0.53 0.91
CA TRP A 6 1.75 -0.08 0.05
C TRP A 6 3.10 -0.66 0.51
N LEU A 7 3.38 -0.66 1.82
CA LEU A 7 4.58 -1.28 2.39
C LEU A 7 4.59 -2.80 2.20
N ALA A 8 3.45 -3.47 2.31
CA ALA A 8 3.33 -4.90 2.05
C ALA A 8 3.65 -5.24 0.59
N CYS A 9 3.26 -4.39 -0.37
CA CYS A 9 3.65 -4.53 -1.77
C CYS A 9 5.17 -4.34 -1.98
N GLU A 10 5.78 -3.36 -1.32
CA GLU A 10 7.24 -3.16 -1.41
C GLU A 10 8.04 -4.33 -0.81
N ASP A 11 7.56 -4.93 0.27
CA ASP A 11 8.14 -6.15 0.83
C ASP A 11 7.89 -7.37 -0.07
N PHE A 12 6.70 -7.47 -0.66
CA PHE A 12 6.34 -8.53 -1.60
C PHE A 12 7.30 -8.57 -2.79
N LYS A 13 7.62 -7.42 -3.39
CA LYS A 13 8.55 -7.27 -4.52
C LYS A 13 9.98 -7.76 -4.24
N LYS A 14 10.36 -7.90 -2.98
CA LYS A 14 11.69 -8.40 -2.56
C LYS A 14 11.72 -9.93 -2.41
N THR A 15 10.59 -10.61 -2.63
CA THR A 15 10.46 -12.04 -2.40
C THR A 15 11.12 -12.85 -3.52
N ARG A 16 12.09 -13.70 -3.16
CA ARG A 16 12.87 -14.50 -4.13
C ARG A 16 12.37 -15.93 -4.30
N SER A 17 11.65 -16.47 -3.32
CA SER A 17 11.16 -17.85 -3.33
C SER A 17 9.74 -17.89 -3.89
N ALA A 18 9.51 -18.73 -4.91
CA ALA A 18 8.19 -18.89 -5.53
C ALA A 18 7.11 -19.34 -4.50
N ALA A 19 7.46 -20.26 -3.60
CA ALA A 19 6.53 -20.69 -2.54
C ALA A 19 6.17 -19.54 -1.57
N LYS A 20 7.16 -18.72 -1.18
CA LYS A 20 6.90 -17.52 -0.35
C LYS A 20 6.14 -16.45 -1.12
N LEU A 21 6.37 -16.34 -2.42
CA LEU A 21 5.67 -15.39 -3.28
C LEU A 21 4.18 -15.71 -3.28
N ALA A 22 3.81 -16.97 -3.52
CA ALA A 22 2.41 -17.38 -3.54
C ALA A 22 1.71 -17.16 -2.19
N SER A 23 2.33 -17.58 -1.08
CA SER A 23 1.73 -17.40 0.25
C SER A 23 1.60 -15.92 0.64
N LYS A 24 2.60 -15.07 0.31
CA LYS A 24 2.49 -13.63 0.55
C LYS A 24 1.44 -12.98 -0.34
N ALA A 25 1.31 -13.39 -1.61
CA ALA A 25 0.29 -12.84 -2.51
C ALA A 25 -1.11 -13.08 -1.96
N GLN A 26 -1.39 -14.33 -1.54
CA GLN A 26 -2.68 -14.68 -0.96
C GLN A 26 -2.96 -13.87 0.31
N ARG A 27 -1.97 -13.77 1.22
CA ARG A 27 -2.13 -12.99 2.47
C ARG A 27 -2.41 -11.51 2.21
N ILE A 28 -1.69 -10.89 1.28
CA ILE A 28 -1.91 -9.47 0.93
C ILE A 28 -3.30 -9.29 0.31
N PHE A 29 -3.74 -10.24 -0.51
CA PHE A 29 -5.07 -10.20 -1.11
C PHE A 29 -6.17 -10.26 -0.04
N GLU A 30 -6.11 -11.23 0.87
CA GLU A 30 -7.10 -11.41 1.94
C GLU A 30 -7.10 -10.26 2.95
N GLU A 31 -5.94 -9.66 3.23
CA GLU A 31 -5.83 -8.58 4.21
C GLU A 31 -6.29 -7.22 3.65
N PHE A 32 -6.05 -6.95 2.36
CA PHE A 32 -6.21 -5.61 1.79
C PHE A 32 -7.07 -5.49 0.52
N ILE A 33 -7.24 -6.56 -0.27
CA ILE A 33 -7.86 -6.46 -1.62
C ILE A 33 -9.24 -7.08 -1.70
N ASP A 34 -9.48 -8.17 -0.97
CA ASP A 34 -10.79 -8.83 -0.96
C ASP A 34 -11.89 -7.84 -0.52
N VAL A 35 -13.11 -8.00 -1.03
CA VAL A 35 -14.26 -7.15 -0.65
C VAL A 35 -14.63 -7.35 0.82
N GLN A 36 -14.24 -8.47 1.41
CA GLN A 36 -14.43 -8.77 2.83
C GLN A 36 -13.14 -8.59 3.63
N ALA A 37 -12.11 -7.99 3.04
CA ALA A 37 -10.83 -7.79 3.70
C ALA A 37 -11.00 -6.89 4.93
N PRO A 38 -10.42 -7.26 6.10
CA PRO A 38 -10.54 -6.46 7.32
C PRO A 38 -9.92 -5.07 7.18
N ARG A 39 -9.05 -4.87 6.18
CA ARG A 39 -8.30 -3.65 5.93
C ARG A 39 -8.34 -3.28 4.46
N GLU A 40 -9.49 -3.51 3.84
CA GLU A 40 -9.75 -3.24 2.43
C GLU A 40 -9.27 -1.83 2.01
N VAL A 41 -8.48 -1.77 0.93
CA VAL A 41 -8.07 -0.50 0.32
C VAL A 41 -9.09 -0.02 -0.70
N ASN A 42 -9.25 1.30 -0.80
CA ASN A 42 -10.21 1.92 -1.72
C ASN A 42 -9.68 1.89 -3.17
N ILE A 43 -10.04 0.85 -3.93
CA ILE A 43 -9.70 0.67 -5.35
C ILE A 43 -10.94 0.33 -6.18
N ASP A 44 -10.89 0.67 -7.48
CA ASP A 44 -11.98 0.36 -8.41
C ASP A 44 -12.10 -1.14 -8.70
N PHE A 45 -13.30 -1.55 -9.12
CA PHE A 45 -13.64 -2.95 -9.41
C PHE A 45 -12.68 -3.59 -10.43
N GLN A 46 -12.30 -2.85 -11.47
CA GLN A 46 -11.42 -3.34 -12.53
C GLN A 46 -10.03 -3.69 -11.98
N THR A 47 -9.48 -2.81 -11.14
CA THR A 47 -8.20 -3.01 -10.48
C THR A 47 -8.24 -4.23 -9.57
N ARG A 48 -9.31 -4.37 -8.77
CA ARG A 48 -9.50 -5.52 -7.88
C ARG A 48 -9.57 -6.84 -8.64
N GLU A 49 -10.36 -6.90 -9.71
CA GLU A 49 -10.50 -8.10 -10.54
C GLU A 49 -9.22 -8.47 -11.28
N LEU A 50 -8.42 -7.48 -11.68
CA LEU A 50 -7.08 -7.75 -12.20
C LEU A 50 -6.19 -8.37 -11.12
N THR A 51 -6.14 -7.77 -9.93
CA THR A 51 -5.33 -8.31 -8.82
C THR A 51 -5.77 -9.72 -8.42
N ARG A 52 -7.09 -9.99 -8.36
CA ARG A 52 -7.63 -11.33 -8.09
C ARG A 52 -7.12 -12.38 -9.07
N ARG A 53 -7.06 -12.03 -10.36
CA ARG A 53 -6.50 -12.92 -11.41
C ARG A 53 -5.00 -13.09 -11.24
N ASN A 54 -4.26 -12.01 -10.99
CA ASN A 54 -2.82 -12.06 -10.79
C ASN A 54 -2.40 -12.91 -9.58
N VAL A 55 -3.24 -13.01 -8.54
CA VAL A 55 -2.96 -13.83 -7.35
C VAL A 55 -3.09 -15.33 -7.63
N GLN A 56 -3.80 -15.74 -8.70
CA GLN A 56 -3.88 -17.15 -9.10
C GLN A 56 -2.54 -17.66 -9.64
N GLU A 57 -1.79 -16.80 -10.33
CA GLU A 57 -0.42 -17.08 -10.80
C GLU A 57 0.51 -15.91 -10.41
N PRO A 58 0.99 -15.89 -9.15
CA PRO A 58 1.69 -14.75 -8.58
C PRO A 58 3.00 -14.44 -9.30
N SER A 59 3.15 -13.18 -9.72
CA SER A 59 4.40 -12.58 -10.16
C SER A 59 4.77 -11.39 -9.26
N LEU A 60 5.98 -10.84 -9.39
CA LEU A 60 6.38 -9.66 -8.62
C LEU A 60 5.55 -8.40 -8.95
N SER A 61 4.85 -8.39 -10.09
CA SER A 61 3.98 -7.30 -10.53
C SER A 61 2.51 -7.50 -10.13
N CYS A 62 2.19 -8.53 -9.34
CA CYS A 62 0.82 -8.92 -8.97
C CYS A 62 -0.04 -7.75 -8.47
N PHE A 63 0.57 -6.85 -7.69
CA PHE A 63 -0.09 -5.72 -7.05
C PHE A 63 0.19 -4.35 -7.68
N ASP A 64 0.94 -4.26 -8.79
CA ASP A 64 1.44 -2.97 -9.28
C ASP A 64 0.32 -1.95 -9.57
N GLN A 65 -0.78 -2.39 -10.20
CA GLN A 65 -1.90 -1.50 -10.49
C GLN A 65 -2.62 -1.05 -9.20
N ALA A 66 -2.90 -1.98 -8.29
CA ALA A 66 -3.54 -1.66 -7.01
C ALA A 66 -2.65 -0.75 -6.14
N GLN A 67 -1.36 -1.05 -6.05
CA GLN A 67 -0.38 -0.24 -5.35
C GLN A 67 -0.29 1.18 -5.93
N GLY A 68 -0.30 1.32 -7.25
CA GLY A 68 -0.30 2.62 -7.92
C GLY A 68 -1.56 3.45 -7.62
N LYS A 69 -2.73 2.81 -7.59
CA LYS A 69 -4.00 3.47 -7.21
C LYS A 69 -3.96 3.97 -5.77
N VAL A 70 -3.54 3.11 -4.83
CA VAL A 70 -3.44 3.47 -3.41
C VAL A 70 -2.38 4.53 -3.17
N HIS A 71 -1.24 4.49 -3.88
CA HIS A 71 -0.24 5.55 -3.84
C HIS A 71 -0.84 6.90 -4.27
N SER A 72 -1.52 6.94 -5.43
CA SER A 72 -2.15 8.18 -5.92
C SER A 72 -3.25 8.70 -4.99
N LEU A 73 -4.00 7.80 -4.35
CA LEU A 73 -4.99 8.15 -3.34
C LEU A 73 -4.33 8.84 -2.14
N MET A 74 -3.27 8.25 -1.59
CA MET A 74 -2.54 8.86 -0.46
C MET A 74 -1.93 10.21 -0.85
N GLU A 75 -1.30 10.29 -2.02
CA GLU A 75 -0.66 11.51 -2.53
C GLU A 75 -1.65 12.67 -2.69
N LYS A 76 -2.86 12.41 -3.18
CA LYS A 76 -3.87 13.45 -3.44
C LYS A 76 -4.70 13.83 -2.23
N ASP A 77 -4.83 12.95 -1.24
CA ASP A 77 -5.78 13.12 -0.16
C ASP A 77 -5.09 13.17 1.22
N SER A 78 -4.40 12.10 1.62
CA SER A 78 -3.82 11.99 2.95
C SER A 78 -2.56 12.84 3.11
N TYR A 79 -1.70 12.89 2.09
CA TYR A 79 -0.42 13.58 2.13
C TYR A 79 -0.54 15.11 2.28
N PRO A 80 -1.41 15.82 1.53
CA PRO A 80 -1.58 17.28 1.71
C PRO A 80 -2.19 17.64 3.06
N ARG A 81 -2.99 16.75 3.67
CA ARG A 81 -3.48 16.94 5.04
C ARG A 81 -2.37 16.69 6.07
N PHE A 82 -1.54 15.66 5.86
CA PHE A 82 -0.39 15.39 6.71
C PHE A 82 0.57 16.58 6.78
N LEU A 83 0.90 17.21 5.65
CA LEU A 83 1.78 18.39 5.61
C LEU A 83 1.21 19.62 6.34
N ARG A 84 -0.11 19.67 6.55
CA ARG A 84 -0.79 20.73 7.32
C ARG A 84 -1.10 20.31 8.76
N SER A 85 -0.85 19.06 9.11
CA SER A 85 -1.18 18.52 10.42
C SER A 85 -0.22 19.02 11.50
N LYS A 86 -0.73 19.10 12.73
CA LYS A 86 0.08 19.47 13.90
C LYS A 86 1.29 18.56 14.08
N ILE A 87 1.15 17.27 13.75
CA ILE A 87 2.23 16.28 13.84
C ILE A 87 3.42 16.73 13.00
N TYR A 88 3.19 17.10 11.74
CA TYR A 88 4.26 17.51 10.84
C TYR A 88 4.82 18.90 11.20
N THR A 89 3.95 19.87 11.50
CA THR A 89 4.39 21.23 11.84
C THR A 89 5.18 21.28 13.15
N ASP A 90 4.79 20.48 14.15
CA ASP A 90 5.53 20.39 15.41
C ASP A 90 6.91 19.77 15.18
N LEU A 91 7.01 18.72 14.37
CA LEU A 91 8.28 18.08 14.01
C LEU A 91 9.22 19.05 13.28
N LEU A 92 8.70 19.84 12.34
CA LEU A 92 9.46 20.89 11.66
C LEU A 92 10.00 21.92 12.65
N SER A 93 9.16 22.41 13.57
CA SER A 93 9.57 23.41 14.55
C SER A 93 10.67 22.89 15.49
N GLN A 94 10.57 21.63 15.92
CA GLN A 94 11.59 20.98 16.74
C GLN A 94 12.90 20.82 15.98
N THR A 95 12.83 20.48 14.69
CA THR A 95 14.00 20.30 13.84
C THR A 95 14.72 21.63 13.62
N GLN A 96 13.98 22.71 13.36
CA GLN A 96 14.55 24.06 13.21
C GLN A 96 15.27 24.53 14.49
N ARG A 97 14.68 24.29 15.66
CA ARG A 97 15.31 24.62 16.96
C ARG A 97 16.60 23.84 17.24
N ARG A 98 16.74 22.63 16.68
CA ARG A 98 17.98 21.84 16.83
C ARG A 98 19.09 22.31 15.91
N LEU A 99 18.75 22.99 14.83
CA LEU A 99 19.69 23.50 13.82
C LEU A 99 20.10 24.95 14.08
N SER A 100 19.35 25.68 14.91
CA SER A 100 19.68 27.02 15.42
C SER A 100 20.52 26.97 16.68
#